data_AF-A0A1Y2D9R5-F1
#
_entry.id   AF-A0A1Y2D9R5-F1
#
_cell.length_a   1.000
_cell.length_b   1.000
_cell.length_c   1.000
_cell.angle_alpha   90.00
_cell.angle_beta   90.00
_cell.angle_gamma   90.00
#
_symmetry.space_group_name_H-M   'P 1'
#
loop_
_entity.id
_entity.type
_entity.pdbx_description
1 polymer ?
#
loop_
_entity_poly.entity_id
_entity_poly.type
_entity_poly.pdbx_seq_one_letter_code
_entity_poly.pdbx_strand_id
1 'polypeptide(L)'
;MSTYPSQPYTEVNDLKNPLNNDNLKGSLNKKMEIEICNMKDFQKLTLDDTKELKSVTFRNMEVNGEFVDKFWELFSSGMKVLSFEDCWTVDNYSFSDLFDGDYSVRRLVIKSNDLTIDDVDSIFSLVYPYLIRQFVFSSNQLNADIVKNSLMKKLGSCSPELEILDTNSK
;
A
#
# COMPACT_ATOMS: atom_id res chain seq x y z
N MET A 1 47.80 24.59 -27.02
CA MET A 1 48.32 24.37 -25.65
C MET A 1 48.59 25.72 -25.02
N SER A 2 47.81 26.08 -24.00
CA SER A 2 48.10 27.16 -23.06
C SER A 2 47.54 26.73 -21.71
N THR A 3 48.40 26.66 -20.71
CA THR A 3 48.15 26.18 -19.34
C THR A 3 48.33 27.35 -18.38
N TYR A 4 47.40 27.53 -17.44
CA TYR A 4 47.56 28.24 -16.16
C TYR A 4 46.40 27.84 -15.21
N PRO A 5 46.50 28.04 -13.88
CA PRO A 5 46.48 26.96 -12.89
C PRO A 5 45.25 26.98 -11.93
N SER A 6 45.24 26.01 -11.02
CA SER A 6 44.21 25.66 -10.02
C SER A 6 43.98 26.69 -8.88
N GLN A 7 42.68 26.93 -8.57
CA GLN A 7 41.93 27.17 -7.29
C GLN A 7 42.58 27.92 -6.08
N PRO A 8 41.81 28.53 -5.13
CA PRO A 8 40.38 28.36 -4.80
C PRO A 8 39.58 29.67 -4.58
N TYR A 9 38.25 29.58 -4.52
CA TYR A 9 37.41 30.62 -3.91
C TYR A 9 36.65 30.06 -2.72
N THR A 10 36.65 30.86 -1.66
CA THR A 10 36.39 30.55 -0.26
C THR A 10 34.90 30.46 0.10
N GLU A 11 34.65 29.72 1.19
CA GLU A 11 33.39 29.55 1.92
C GLU A 11 32.61 30.84 2.20
N VAL A 12 31.28 30.71 2.13
CA VAL A 12 30.39 31.33 3.13
C VAL A 12 29.37 30.28 3.59
N ASN A 13 29.32 30.19 4.92
CA ASN A 13 28.62 29.22 5.74
C ASN A 13 27.09 29.36 5.73
N ASP A 14 26.46 28.23 6.07
CA ASP A 14 25.27 28.11 6.90
C ASP A 14 24.00 28.90 6.50
N LEU A 15 23.14 28.21 5.75
CA LEU A 15 21.71 28.17 6.08
C LEU A 15 21.25 26.71 6.04
N LYS A 16 21.62 25.99 7.12
CA LYS A 16 20.75 24.95 7.66
C LYS A 16 19.38 25.59 7.82
N ASN A 17 18.44 25.21 6.98
CA ASN A 17 17.04 25.33 7.32
C ASN A 17 16.68 24.01 8.01
N PRO A 18 16.82 23.87 9.34
CA PRO A 18 16.24 22.72 10.01
C PRO A 18 14.74 22.82 9.76
N LEU A 19 14.22 21.90 8.94
CA LEU A 19 12.79 21.72 8.83
C LEU A 19 12.26 21.63 10.26
N ASN A 20 11.38 22.56 10.60
CA ASN A 20 10.94 22.88 11.94
C ASN A 20 10.37 21.61 12.60
N ASN A 21 11.24 20.92 13.34
CA ASN A 21 11.02 19.59 13.92
C ASN A 21 10.14 19.62 15.18
N ASP A 22 9.54 20.78 15.47
CA ASP A 22 8.83 21.03 16.72
C ASP A 22 7.33 20.77 16.63
N ASN A 23 6.79 20.48 15.44
CA ASN A 23 5.43 19.94 15.28
C ASN A 23 5.38 18.40 15.25
N LEU A 24 6.53 17.72 15.27
CA LEU A 24 6.61 16.25 15.37
C LEU A 24 7.04 15.76 16.77
N LYS A 25 7.42 16.66 17.68
CA LYS A 25 7.91 16.33 19.03
C LYS A 25 6.83 16.32 20.12
N GLY A 26 5.56 16.43 19.74
CA GLY A 26 4.42 16.42 20.67
C GLY A 26 3.66 15.09 20.77
N SER A 27 4.04 14.04 20.04
CA SER A 27 3.38 12.73 20.14
C SER A 27 4.27 11.61 19.60
N LEU A 28 5.25 11.18 20.40
CA LEU A 28 5.97 9.90 20.24
C LEU A 28 5.07 8.70 20.60
N ASN A 29 3.78 8.76 20.23
CA ASN A 29 2.98 7.57 20.00
C ASN A 29 3.46 6.99 18.68
N LYS A 30 4.44 6.09 18.78
CA LYS A 30 4.90 5.17 17.73
C LYS A 30 3.71 4.76 16.84
N LYS A 31 3.52 5.44 15.70
CA LYS A 31 2.35 5.23 14.84
C LYS A 31 2.48 3.84 14.23
N MET A 32 1.77 2.89 14.82
CA MET A 32 1.65 1.53 14.27
C MET A 32 0.70 1.51 13.07
N GLU A 33 -0.03 2.60 12.84
CA GLU A 33 -1.04 2.73 11.81
C GLU A 33 -0.89 4.10 11.14
N ILE A 34 -0.89 4.11 9.82
CA ILE A 34 -0.84 5.34 9.02
C ILE A 34 -1.89 5.31 7.92
N GLU A 35 -2.31 6.50 7.52
CA GLU A 35 -3.18 6.74 6.38
C GLU A 35 -2.44 7.65 5.40
N ILE A 36 -2.50 7.31 4.11
CA ILE A 36 -1.80 7.98 3.01
C ILE A 36 -2.83 8.34 1.96
N CYS A 37 -3.01 9.65 1.73
CA CYS A 37 -4.05 10.17 0.83
C CYS A 37 -3.49 10.90 -0.40
N ASN A 38 -2.17 10.90 -0.60
CA ASN A 38 -1.55 11.44 -1.81
C ASN A 38 -0.16 10.84 -2.06
N MET A 39 0.25 10.85 -3.33
CA MET A 39 1.53 10.27 -3.78
C MET A 39 2.76 10.99 -3.22
N LYS A 40 2.68 12.31 -2.97
CA LYS A 40 3.83 13.06 -2.43
C LYS A 40 4.18 12.62 -1.02
N ASP A 41 3.19 12.30 -0.19
CA ASP A 41 3.43 11.79 1.15
C ASP A 41 3.87 10.33 1.11
N PHE A 42 3.35 9.54 0.17
CA PHE A 42 3.83 8.18 -0.04
C PHE A 42 5.31 8.14 -0.43
N GLN A 43 5.73 9.02 -1.35
CA GLN A 43 7.13 9.11 -1.81
C GLN A 43 8.11 9.53 -0.71
N LYS A 44 7.65 10.26 0.31
CA LYS A 44 8.48 10.66 1.45
C LYS A 44 8.71 9.54 2.45
N LEU A 45 7.89 8.48 2.44
CA LEU A 45 8.10 7.36 3.33
C LEU A 45 9.41 6.67 3.02
N THR A 46 10.16 6.40 4.08
CA THR A 46 11.39 5.62 4.04
C THR A 46 11.13 4.21 4.54
N LEU A 47 12.01 3.29 4.19
CA LEU A 47 11.93 1.91 4.67
C LEU A 47 12.04 1.84 6.22
N ASP A 48 12.71 2.81 6.85
CA ASP A 48 12.75 2.91 8.31
C ASP A 48 11.40 3.29 8.91
N ASP A 49 10.63 4.15 8.23
CA ASP A 49 9.28 4.52 8.66
C ASP A 49 8.32 3.32 8.61
N THR A 50 8.53 2.39 7.67
CA THR A 50 7.63 1.25 7.45
C THR A 50 7.94 0.02 8.30
N LYS A 51 9.15 -0.11 8.85
CA LYS A 51 9.59 -1.25 9.67
C LYS A 51 8.69 -1.56 10.87
N GLU A 52 8.09 -0.54 11.46
CA GLU A 52 7.30 -0.69 12.69
C GLU A 52 5.78 -0.56 12.44
N LEU A 53 5.39 -0.39 11.17
CA LEU A 53 3.99 -0.29 10.78
C LEU A 53 3.31 -1.64 10.89
N LYS A 54 2.16 -1.63 11.56
CA LYS A 54 1.23 -2.77 11.62
C LYS A 54 0.08 -2.59 10.64
N SER A 55 -0.30 -1.35 10.32
CA SER A 55 -1.42 -1.04 9.44
C SER A 55 -1.09 0.11 8.51
N VAL A 56 -1.47 -0.01 7.24
CA VAL A 56 -1.45 1.10 6.28
C VAL A 56 -2.79 1.15 5.56
N THR A 57 -3.32 2.36 5.46
CA THR A 57 -4.48 2.66 4.61
C THR A 57 -4.09 3.64 3.52
N PHE A 58 -4.26 3.24 2.27
CA PHE A 58 -4.24 4.14 1.12
C PHE A 58 -5.66 4.59 0.86
N ARG A 59 -5.90 5.91 0.83
CA ARG A 59 -7.22 6.48 0.56
C ARG A 59 -7.19 7.42 -0.62
N ASN A 60 -8.13 7.29 -1.56
CA ASN A 60 -8.26 8.23 -2.68
C ASN A 60 -6.93 8.37 -3.45
N MET A 61 -6.29 7.23 -3.67
CA MET A 61 -4.99 7.11 -4.33
C MET A 61 -5.16 6.50 -5.72
N GLU A 62 -4.35 6.99 -6.65
CA GLU A 62 -4.17 6.38 -7.96
C GLU A 62 -3.13 5.25 -7.86
N VAL A 63 -3.50 4.05 -8.30
CA VAL A 63 -2.61 2.90 -8.44
C VAL A 63 -2.08 2.87 -9.87
N ASN A 64 -0.88 3.43 -10.05
CA ASN A 64 -0.13 3.48 -11.31
C ASN A 64 1.27 2.87 -11.12
N GLY A 65 2.11 2.91 -12.15
CA GLY A 65 3.47 2.35 -12.08
C GLY A 65 4.34 2.94 -10.97
N GLU A 66 4.29 4.27 -10.77
CA GLU A 66 5.05 4.92 -9.70
C GLU A 66 4.59 4.46 -8.31
N PHE A 67 3.28 4.26 -8.14
CA PHE A 67 2.72 3.72 -6.90
C PHE A 67 3.24 2.29 -6.64
N VAL A 68 3.17 1.42 -7.65
CA VAL A 68 3.58 0.01 -7.56
C VAL A 68 5.06 -0.09 -7.23
N ASP A 69 5.92 0.67 -7.92
CA ASP A 69 7.37 0.67 -7.67
C ASP A 69 7.68 1.09 -6.23
N LYS A 70 7.04 2.17 -5.75
CA LYS A 70 7.24 2.65 -4.37
C LYS A 70 6.68 1.70 -3.32
N PHE A 71 5.58 1.02 -3.64
CA PHE A 71 4.98 0.00 -2.79
C PHE A 71 5.96 -1.14 -2.52
N TRP A 72 6.58 -1.68 -3.55
CA TRP A 72 7.55 -2.76 -3.40
C TRP A 72 8.85 -2.32 -2.72
N GLU A 73 9.28 -1.06 -2.89
CA GLU A 73 10.45 -0.51 -2.20
C GLU A 73 10.28 -0.51 -0.67
N LEU A 74 9.06 -0.25 -0.20
CA LEU A 74 8.81 0.08 1.20
C LEU A 74 8.14 -1.02 2.02
N PHE A 75 7.45 -1.97 1.38
CA PHE A 75 6.61 -2.94 2.08
C PHE A 75 7.11 -4.37 1.91
N SER A 76 8.07 -4.76 2.75
CA SER A 76 8.74 -6.06 2.65
C SER A 76 8.72 -6.93 3.91
N SER A 77 8.14 -6.51 5.05
CA SER A 77 7.84 -7.44 6.16
C SER A 77 6.96 -6.83 7.27
N GLY A 78 6.23 -7.69 8.00
CA GLY A 78 5.68 -7.38 9.33
C GLY A 78 4.33 -6.64 9.39
N MET A 79 3.86 -6.06 8.27
CA MET A 79 2.58 -5.36 8.22
C MET A 79 1.41 -6.34 8.41
N LYS A 80 0.50 -6.07 9.33
CA LYS A 80 -0.64 -6.95 9.61
C LYS A 80 -1.85 -6.62 8.76
N VAL A 81 -2.09 -5.34 8.49
CA VAL A 81 -3.28 -4.85 7.81
C VAL A 81 -2.88 -3.94 6.67
N LEU A 82 -3.39 -4.22 5.48
CA LEU A 82 -3.24 -3.37 4.31
C LEU A 82 -4.64 -3.02 3.80
N SER A 83 -4.92 -1.73 3.67
CA SER A 83 -6.23 -1.23 3.27
C SER A 83 -6.14 -0.27 2.09
N PHE A 84 -7.04 -0.44 1.13
CA PHE A 84 -7.26 0.45 0.00
C PHE A 84 -8.71 0.92 0.05
N GLU A 85 -8.92 2.23 0.19
CA GLU A 85 -10.24 2.83 0.28
C GLU A 85 -10.39 3.93 -0.78
N ASP A 86 -11.39 3.80 -1.66
CA ASP A 86 -11.63 4.77 -2.74
C ASP A 86 -10.42 4.97 -3.68
N CYS A 87 -9.58 3.96 -3.86
CA CYS A 87 -8.47 3.99 -4.83
C CYS A 87 -8.94 3.47 -6.20
N TRP A 88 -8.27 3.91 -7.25
CA TRP A 88 -8.55 3.50 -8.63
C TRP A 88 -7.26 3.15 -9.35
N THR A 89 -7.34 2.27 -10.35
CA THR A 89 -6.19 1.89 -11.17
C THR A 89 -6.21 2.65 -12.49
N VAL A 90 -5.03 2.92 -13.05
CA VAL A 90 -4.86 3.57 -14.37
C VAL A 90 -3.76 2.88 -15.16
N ASP A 91 -3.53 3.29 -16.41
CA ASP A 91 -2.39 2.87 -17.24
C ASP A 91 -2.25 1.35 -17.43
N ASN A 92 -3.38 0.64 -17.42
CA ASN A 92 -3.49 -0.83 -17.48
C ASN A 92 -2.94 -1.57 -16.26
N TYR A 93 -2.72 -0.87 -15.14
CA TYR A 93 -2.46 -1.52 -13.86
C TYR A 93 -3.75 -2.07 -13.25
N SER A 94 -3.59 -3.09 -12.42
CA SER A 94 -4.65 -3.68 -11.63
C SER A 94 -4.21 -3.84 -10.17
N PHE A 95 -5.17 -4.08 -9.28
CA PHE A 95 -4.83 -4.37 -7.89
C PHE A 95 -4.03 -5.67 -7.74
N SER A 96 -4.15 -6.62 -8.67
CA SER A 96 -3.37 -7.87 -8.60
C SER A 96 -1.87 -7.64 -8.72
N ASP A 97 -1.44 -6.58 -9.42
CA ASP A 97 -0.02 -6.23 -9.59
C ASP A 97 0.67 -5.88 -8.26
N LEU A 98 -0.09 -5.49 -7.25
CA LEU A 98 0.42 -5.21 -5.89
C LEU A 98 0.70 -6.48 -5.08
N PHE A 99 0.25 -7.64 -5.57
CA PHE A 99 0.27 -8.88 -4.83
C PHE A 99 1.13 -9.98 -5.48
N ASP A 100 1.86 -9.67 -6.55
CA ASP A 100 2.80 -10.56 -7.22
C ASP A 100 4.17 -10.61 -6.51
N GLY A 101 4.20 -10.91 -5.21
CA GLY A 101 5.46 -10.98 -4.47
C GLY A 101 5.33 -11.36 -3.00
N ASP A 102 6.47 -11.34 -2.31
CA ASP A 102 6.60 -11.78 -0.92
C ASP A 102 6.19 -10.67 0.06
N TYR A 103 4.89 -10.55 0.35
CA TYR A 103 4.39 -9.66 1.40
C TYR A 103 3.65 -10.43 2.49
N SER A 104 3.83 -10.01 3.74
CA SER A 104 3.33 -10.70 4.93
C SER A 104 2.10 -10.03 5.55
N VAL A 105 1.05 -9.79 4.76
CA VAL A 105 -0.21 -9.18 5.26
C VAL A 105 -1.13 -10.26 5.82
N ARG A 106 -1.78 -9.98 6.96
CA ARG A 106 -2.79 -10.88 7.56
C ARG A 106 -4.21 -10.49 7.23
N ARG A 107 -4.48 -9.21 7.01
CA ARG A 107 -5.80 -8.69 6.67
C ARG A 107 -5.68 -7.75 5.48
N LEU A 108 -6.30 -8.13 4.37
CA LEU A 108 -6.41 -7.29 3.18
C LEU A 108 -7.81 -6.68 3.12
N VAL A 109 -7.87 -5.37 3.00
CA VAL A 109 -9.12 -4.60 2.96
C VAL A 109 -9.15 -3.80 1.67
N ILE A 110 -10.16 -4.00 0.82
CA ILE A 110 -10.35 -3.24 -0.43
C ILE A 110 -11.81 -2.77 -0.47
N LYS A 111 -12.02 -1.46 -0.27
CA LYS A 111 -13.36 -0.86 -0.19
C LYS A 111 -13.58 0.27 -1.20
N SER A 112 -14.73 0.26 -1.87
CA SER A 112 -15.14 1.31 -2.79
C SER A 112 -14.10 1.56 -3.89
N ASN A 113 -13.42 0.50 -4.35
CA ASN A 113 -12.47 0.57 -5.45
C ASN A 113 -13.11 -0.04 -6.71
N ASP A 114 -12.51 0.17 -7.86
CA ASP A 114 -12.92 -0.43 -9.13
C ASP A 114 -12.48 -1.90 -9.25
N LEU A 115 -12.68 -2.69 -8.18
CA LEU A 115 -12.24 -4.07 -8.10
C LEU A 115 -13.17 -4.99 -8.91
N THR A 116 -12.65 -5.64 -9.94
CA THR A 116 -13.39 -6.59 -10.78
C THR A 116 -13.31 -8.02 -10.25
N ILE A 117 -14.13 -8.93 -10.77
CA ILE A 117 -14.03 -10.35 -10.40
C ILE A 117 -12.72 -10.98 -10.88
N ASP A 118 -12.18 -10.53 -12.02
CA ASP A 118 -10.90 -11.01 -12.54
C ASP A 118 -9.74 -10.57 -11.63
N ASP A 119 -9.82 -9.37 -11.07
CA ASP A 119 -8.87 -8.90 -10.05
C ASP A 119 -8.93 -9.78 -8.81
N VAL A 120 -10.13 -10.08 -8.31
CA VAL A 120 -10.34 -10.95 -7.14
C VAL A 120 -9.75 -12.35 -7.39
N ASP A 121 -10.05 -12.95 -8.55
CA ASP A 121 -9.52 -14.25 -8.95
C ASP A 121 -7.98 -14.25 -9.02
N SER A 122 -7.40 -13.16 -9.53
CA SER A 122 -5.96 -12.96 -9.64
C SER A 122 -5.32 -12.77 -8.27
N ILE A 123 -5.89 -11.92 -7.42
CA ILE A 123 -5.48 -11.72 -6.02
C ILE A 123 -5.45 -13.07 -5.31
N PHE A 124 -6.54 -13.85 -5.34
CA PHE A 124 -6.60 -15.18 -4.72
C PHE A 124 -5.60 -16.18 -5.30
N SER A 125 -5.13 -15.98 -6.53
CA SER A 125 -4.12 -16.85 -7.15
C SER A 125 -2.68 -16.46 -6.76
N LEU A 126 -2.45 -15.19 -6.45
CA LEU A 126 -1.13 -14.63 -6.12
C LEU A 126 -0.83 -14.63 -4.62
N VAL A 127 -1.87 -14.45 -3.79
CA VAL A 127 -1.73 -14.41 -2.33
C VAL A 127 -1.37 -15.78 -1.76
N TYR A 128 -0.41 -15.84 -0.85
CA TYR A 128 -0.13 -17.08 -0.11
C TYR A 128 -1.26 -17.36 0.90
N PRO A 129 -2.01 -18.49 0.78
CA PRO A 129 -3.16 -18.80 1.63
C PRO A 129 -2.88 -18.81 3.13
N TYR A 130 -1.62 -19.05 3.52
CA TYR A 130 -1.21 -19.14 4.92
C TYR A 130 -0.83 -17.80 5.55
N LEU A 131 -0.60 -16.76 4.72
CA LEU A 131 -0.20 -15.43 5.20
C LEU A 131 -1.42 -14.58 5.49
N ILE A 132 -2.37 -14.53 4.55
CA ILE A 132 -3.63 -13.80 4.72
C ILE A 132 -4.60 -14.65 5.52
N ARG A 133 -5.22 -14.04 6.53
CA ARG A 133 -6.25 -14.64 7.38
C ARG A 133 -7.63 -14.07 7.13
N GLN A 134 -7.70 -12.88 6.56
CA GLN A 134 -8.97 -12.21 6.30
C GLN A 134 -8.91 -11.34 5.03
N PHE A 135 -9.89 -11.51 4.16
CA PHE A 135 -10.24 -10.58 3.09
C PHE A 135 -11.49 -9.80 3.47
N VAL A 136 -11.46 -8.49 3.28
CA VAL A 136 -12.62 -7.61 3.44
C VAL A 136 -12.82 -6.86 2.13
N PHE A 137 -13.92 -7.15 1.43
CA PHE A 137 -14.31 -6.44 0.23
C PHE A 137 -15.62 -5.69 0.49
N SER A 138 -15.70 -4.42 0.10
CA SER A 138 -16.91 -3.61 0.30
C SER A 138 -17.15 -2.66 -0.85
N SER A 139 -18.42 -2.40 -1.19
CA SER A 139 -18.81 -1.40 -2.19
C SER A 139 -18.19 -1.57 -3.59
N ASN A 140 -17.72 -2.77 -3.96
CA ASN A 140 -17.04 -3.05 -5.23
C ASN A 140 -17.98 -3.67 -6.30
N GLN A 141 -19.31 -3.59 -6.11
CA GLN A 141 -20.32 -4.26 -6.97
C GLN A 141 -20.12 -5.78 -7.17
N LEU A 142 -19.34 -6.42 -6.29
CA LEU A 142 -19.01 -7.84 -6.39
C LEU A 142 -20.18 -8.70 -5.93
N ASN A 143 -20.46 -9.78 -6.66
CA ASN A 143 -21.42 -10.78 -6.20
C ASN A 143 -20.76 -11.68 -5.14
N ALA A 144 -21.31 -11.68 -3.92
CA ALA A 144 -20.74 -12.39 -2.79
C ALA A 144 -20.59 -13.91 -3.03
N ASP A 145 -21.57 -14.55 -3.68
CA ASP A 145 -21.52 -15.98 -3.97
C ASP A 145 -20.42 -16.31 -4.99
N ILE A 146 -20.24 -15.46 -6.02
CA ILE A 146 -19.19 -15.64 -7.02
C ILE A 146 -17.80 -15.52 -6.37
N VAL A 147 -17.58 -14.49 -5.55
CA VAL A 147 -16.31 -14.29 -4.84
C VAL A 147 -16.02 -15.45 -3.89
N LYS A 148 -17.02 -15.90 -3.12
CA LYS A 148 -16.88 -17.03 -2.21
C LYS A 148 -16.55 -18.33 -2.94
N ASN A 149 -17.18 -18.59 -4.08
CA ASN A 149 -16.87 -19.74 -4.91
C ASN A 149 -15.44 -19.67 -5.47
N SER A 150 -14.99 -18.49 -5.89
CA SER A 150 -13.61 -18.28 -6.33
C SER A 150 -12.61 -18.56 -5.21
N LEU A 151 -12.83 -17.98 -4.02
CA LEU A 151 -12.01 -18.21 -2.84
C LEU A 151 -11.85 -19.71 -2.55
N MET A 152 -12.97 -20.43 -2.48
CA MET A 152 -12.97 -21.87 -2.21
C MET A 152 -12.28 -22.68 -3.30
N LYS A 153 -12.42 -22.27 -4.58
CA LYS A 153 -11.78 -22.93 -5.71
C LYS A 153 -10.26 -22.74 -5.70
N LYS A 154 -9.78 -21.57 -5.28
CA LYS A 154 -8.36 -21.19 -5.32
C LYS A 154 -7.60 -21.59 -4.05
N LEU A 155 -8.19 -21.38 -2.88
CA LEU A 155 -7.53 -21.56 -1.57
C LEU A 155 -8.07 -22.76 -0.78
N GLY A 156 -9.17 -23.39 -1.21
CA GLY A 156 -9.66 -24.66 -0.68
C GLY A 156 -10.09 -24.60 0.78
N SER A 157 -9.87 -25.68 1.53
CA SER A 157 -10.25 -25.77 2.96
C SER A 157 -9.41 -24.91 3.90
N CYS A 158 -8.29 -24.36 3.42
CA CYS A 158 -7.44 -23.41 4.15
C CYS A 158 -7.81 -21.95 3.83
N SER A 159 -8.98 -21.73 3.23
CA SER A 159 -9.41 -20.40 2.81
C SER A 159 -9.44 -19.42 4.00
N PRO A 160 -8.89 -18.21 3.83
CA PRO A 160 -9.02 -17.12 4.79
C PRO A 160 -10.49 -16.76 5.05
N GLU A 161 -10.76 -16.08 6.16
CA GLU A 161 -12.08 -15.49 6.40
C GLU A 161 -12.39 -14.46 5.32
N LEU A 162 -13.61 -14.49 4.78
CA LEU A 162 -14.05 -13.57 3.75
C LEU A 162 -15.28 -12.80 4.25
N GLU A 163 -15.12 -11.48 4.31
CA GLU A 163 -16.16 -10.53 4.66
C GLU A 163 -16.49 -9.70 3.41
N ILE A 164 -17.74 -9.79 2.93
CA ILE A 164 -18.23 -8.96 1.83
C ILE A 164 -19.32 -8.06 2.39
N LEU A 165 -19.02 -6.76 2.45
CA LEU A 165 -19.91 -5.74 2.97
C LEU A 165 -20.61 -5.04 1.80
N ASP A 166 -21.79 -5.55 1.45
CA ASP A 166 -22.65 -4.93 0.45
C ASP A 166 -23.30 -3.66 1.03
N THR A 167 -23.13 -2.54 0.35
CA THR A 167 -23.84 -1.28 0.65
C THR A 167 -25.24 -1.23 0.04
N ASN A 168 -25.74 -2.34 -0.51
CA ASN A 168 -27.11 -2.48 -0.98
C ASN A 168 -28.08 -2.71 0.20
N SER A 169 -28.21 -1.70 1.07
CA SER A 169 -29.40 -1.47 1.87
C SER A 169 -29.85 -0.04 1.67
N LYS A 170 -30.55 0.18 0.55
CA LYS A 170 -31.55 1.22 0.40
C LYS A 170 -32.73 0.66 -0.37
#